data_AF-A0A328S6T3-F1
#
_entry.id   AF-A0A328S6T3-F1
#
_cell.length_a   1.000
_cell.length_b   1.000
_cell.length_c   1.000
_cell.angle_alpha   90.00
_cell.angle_beta   90.00
_cell.angle_gamma   90.00
#
_symmetry.space_group_name_H-M   'P 1'
#
loop_
_entity.id
_entity.type
_entity.pdbx_description
1 polymer ?
#
loop_
_entity_poly.entity_id
_entity_poly.type
_entity_poly.pdbx_seq_one_letter_code
_entity_poly.pdbx_strand_id
1 'polypeptide(L)'
;MTLTEETKKEIVGRIDSVDEWDKITTEFEGINIIKVPSTENKSKVFVELNIYNDSGAGKKGIYIKSLNELKQLRKIVTNPLVGDLTEFVDKNYNNNNKGPLKLERKE
;
A
#
# COMPACT_ATOMS: atom_id res chain seq x y z
N MET A 1 7.79 16.07 7.63
CA MET A 1 6.48 16.74 7.49
C MET A 1 5.50 16.05 8.41
N THR A 2 4.66 16.81 9.11
CA THR A 2 3.66 16.30 10.06
C THR A 2 2.31 16.95 9.74
N LEU A 3 1.21 16.23 9.94
CA LEU A 3 -0.14 16.79 9.76
C LEU A 3 -0.36 17.96 10.73
N THR A 4 -0.82 19.10 10.20
CA THR A 4 -1.24 20.24 11.02
C THR A 4 -2.57 19.94 11.70
N GLU A 5 -2.92 20.66 12.77
CA GLU A 5 -4.22 20.51 13.43
C GLU A 5 -5.40 20.88 12.52
N GLU A 6 -5.20 21.83 11.61
CA GLU A 6 -6.21 22.22 10.62
C GLU A 6 -6.44 21.10 9.61
N THR A 7 -5.37 20.52 9.06
CA THR A 7 -5.44 19.36 8.16
C THR A 7 -6.13 18.17 8.83
N LYS A 8 -5.86 17.91 10.12
CA LYS A 8 -6.53 16.83 10.87
C LYS A 8 -8.03 17.04 10.97
N LYS A 9 -8.48 18.27 11.26
CA LYS A 9 -9.91 18.61 11.34
C LYS A 9 -10.60 18.44 9.99
N GLU A 10 -9.97 18.89 8.92
CA GLU A 10 -10.50 18.73 7.57
C GLU A 10 -10.66 17.24 7.21
N ILE A 11 -9.65 16.41 7.50
CA ILE A 11 -9.70 14.96 7.27
C ILE A 11 -10.87 14.31 8.02
N VAL A 12 -11.07 14.65 9.30
CA VAL A 12 -12.20 14.12 10.09
C VAL A 12 -13.53 14.51 9.45
N GLY A 13 -13.71 15.79 9.09
CA GLY A 13 -14.92 16.25 8.43
C GLY A 13 -15.21 15.51 7.12
N ARG A 14 -14.17 15.25 6.32
CA ARG A 14 -14.30 14.48 5.07
C ARG A 14 -14.68 13.01 5.32
N ILE A 15 -14.10 12.37 6.33
CA ILE A 15 -14.43 10.98 6.71
C ILE A 15 -15.90 10.84 7.11
N ASP A 16 -16.41 11.81 7.86
CA ASP A 16 -17.79 11.80 8.32
C ASP A 16 -18.77 12.05 7.18
N SER A 17 -18.38 12.82 6.15
CA SER A 17 -19.23 13.19 5.02
C SER A 17 -19.33 12.17 3.89
N VAL A 18 -18.38 11.24 3.75
CA VAL A 18 -18.38 10.26 2.64
C VAL A 18 -19.15 8.99 2.96
N ASP A 19 -19.66 8.33 1.93
CA ASP A 19 -20.38 7.06 2.04
C ASP A 19 -19.42 5.89 2.27
N GLU A 20 -19.98 4.72 2.58
CA GLU A 20 -19.20 3.48 2.65
C GLU A 20 -18.68 3.09 1.25
N TRP A 21 -17.46 2.56 1.20
CA TRP A 21 -16.65 2.30 0.00
C TRP A 21 -16.09 3.52 -0.72
N ASP A 22 -16.40 4.73 -0.27
CA ASP A 22 -15.82 5.93 -0.84
C ASP A 22 -14.36 6.13 -0.45
N LYS A 23 -13.65 6.75 -1.38
CA LYS A 23 -12.23 7.05 -1.32
C LYS A 23 -12.02 8.55 -1.15
N ILE A 24 -11.30 8.92 -0.10
CA ILE A 24 -10.87 10.28 0.19
C ILE A 24 -9.41 10.38 -0.27
N THR A 25 -9.19 11.06 -1.40
CA THR A 25 -7.84 11.37 -1.88
C THR A 25 -7.20 12.40 -0.95
N THR A 26 -6.00 12.12 -0.48
CA THR A 26 -5.22 13.08 0.33
C THR A 26 -4.33 13.94 -0.56
N GLU A 27 -3.77 15.01 -0.01
CA GLU A 27 -2.75 15.82 -0.68
C GLU A 27 -1.41 15.08 -0.86
N PHE A 28 -1.22 13.93 -0.19
CA PHE A 28 -0.01 13.13 -0.28
C PHE A 28 -0.15 12.10 -1.41
N GLU A 29 0.79 12.17 -2.37
CA GLU A 29 0.83 11.24 -3.49
C GLU A 29 0.86 9.78 -3.01
N GLY A 30 0.01 8.94 -3.62
CA GLY A 30 -0.10 7.53 -3.27
C GLY A 30 -0.76 7.24 -1.92
N ILE A 31 -1.32 8.22 -1.21
CA ILE A 31 -2.00 8.01 0.08
C ILE A 31 -3.46 8.41 -0.02
N ASN A 32 -4.35 7.48 0.34
CA ASN A 32 -5.78 7.72 0.38
C ASN A 32 -6.38 7.22 1.69
N ILE A 33 -7.58 7.67 2.00
CA ILE A 33 -8.38 7.16 3.11
C ILE A 33 -9.62 6.49 2.52
N ILE A 34 -9.93 5.28 2.98
CA ILE A 34 -11.09 4.50 2.51
C ILE A 34 -11.96 4.15 3.70
N LYS A 35 -13.24 4.49 3.59
CA LYS A 35 -14.27 4.08 4.55
C LYS A 35 -14.87 2.77 4.04
N VAL A 36 -14.81 1.70 4.81
CA VAL A 36 -15.44 0.43 4.44
C VAL A 36 -16.69 0.19 5.27
N PRO A 37 -17.68 -0.52 4.71
CA PRO A 37 -18.86 -0.94 5.46
C PRO A 37 -18.45 -1.83 6.62
N SER A 38 -19.23 -1.75 7.69
CA SER A 38 -19.01 -2.57 8.87
C SER A 38 -20.33 -3.12 9.37
N THR A 39 -20.34 -4.41 9.68
CA THR A 39 -21.52 -5.15 10.14
C THR A 39 -21.97 -4.81 11.57
N GLU A 40 -21.16 -4.06 12.35
CA GLU A 40 -21.40 -3.78 13.77
C GLU A 40 -21.37 -2.28 14.13
N ASN A 41 -22.19 -1.45 13.46
CA ASN A 41 -22.44 -0.03 13.82
C ASN A 41 -21.21 0.89 13.96
N LYS A 42 -20.03 0.44 13.50
CA LYS A 42 -18.78 1.20 13.51
C LYS A 42 -18.12 1.04 12.16
N SER A 43 -18.33 2.01 11.26
CA SER A 43 -17.59 2.10 9.99
C SER A 43 -16.08 1.99 10.26
N LYS A 44 -15.38 1.20 9.44
CA LYS A 44 -13.92 1.03 9.59
C LYS A 44 -13.24 1.90 8.55
N VAL A 45 -12.29 2.72 9.01
CA VAL A 45 -11.52 3.63 8.15
C VAL A 45 -10.12 3.07 8.00
N PHE A 46 -9.62 3.05 6.78
CA PHE A 46 -8.27 2.58 6.44
C PHE A 46 -7.48 3.64 5.71
N VAL A 47 -6.16 3.62 5.91
CA VAL A 47 -5.22 4.33 5.04
C VAL A 47 -4.79 3.37 3.94
N GLU A 48 -5.01 3.74 2.69
CA GLU A 48 -4.53 3.02 1.52
C GLU A 48 -3.21 3.62 1.06
N LEU A 49 -2.17 2.79 0.96
CA LEU A 49 -0.92 3.10 0.30
C LEU A 49 -0.98 2.55 -1.13
N ASN A 50 -1.13 3.43 -2.11
CA ASN A 50 -1.07 3.09 -3.52
C ASN A 50 0.36 3.30 -4.04
N ILE A 51 1.05 2.17 -4.25
CA ILE A 51 2.44 2.14 -4.72
C ILE A 51 2.57 2.16 -6.26
N TYR A 52 1.45 2.23 -6.98
CA TYR A 52 1.42 2.28 -8.44
C TYR A 52 0.75 3.59 -8.90
N ASN A 53 1.44 4.34 -9.76
CA ASN A 53 0.91 5.61 -10.31
C ASN A 53 0.09 5.41 -11.59
N ASP A 54 -0.26 4.16 -11.92
CA ASP A 54 -0.83 3.81 -13.22
C ASP A 54 -2.28 3.31 -13.11
N SER A 55 -3.13 3.88 -13.97
CA SER A 55 -4.57 3.62 -14.13
C SER A 55 -4.91 2.21 -14.62
N GLY A 56 -3.98 1.26 -14.52
CA GLY A 56 -4.15 -0.14 -14.92
C GLY A 56 -5.07 -0.89 -13.97
N ALA A 57 -5.89 -1.78 -14.53
CA ALA A 57 -7.09 -2.40 -13.96
C ALA A 57 -6.92 -3.31 -12.71
N GLY A 58 -5.82 -3.21 -11.96
CA GLY A 58 -5.61 -3.94 -10.71
C GLY A 58 -5.34 -2.98 -9.55
N LYS A 59 -6.36 -2.69 -8.73
CA LYS A 59 -6.21 -1.95 -7.47
C LYS A 59 -5.27 -2.72 -6.53
N LYS A 60 -3.98 -2.42 -6.54
CA LYS A 60 -2.96 -3.03 -5.66
C LYS A 60 -2.55 -2.06 -4.53
N GLY A 61 -3.53 -1.45 -3.88
CA GLY A 61 -3.30 -0.66 -2.67
C GLY A 61 -3.09 -1.56 -1.45
N ILE A 62 -2.17 -1.18 -0.57
CA ILE A 62 -2.02 -1.82 0.75
C ILE A 62 -2.89 -1.06 1.74
N TYR A 63 -3.87 -1.75 2.34
CA TYR A 63 -4.75 -1.17 3.35
C TYR A 63 -4.14 -1.32 4.75
N ILE A 64 -4.01 -0.20 5.45
CA ILE A 64 -3.46 -0.10 6.79
C ILE A 64 -4.55 0.36 7.74
N LYS A 65 -4.83 -0.48 8.73
CA LYS A 65 -5.88 -0.29 9.74
C LYS A 65 -5.35 0.31 11.03
N SER A 66 -4.05 0.17 11.27
CA SER A 66 -3.43 0.62 12.51
C SER A 66 -1.98 1.06 12.33
N LEU A 67 -1.49 1.86 13.27
CA LEU A 67 -0.08 2.24 13.33
C LEU A 67 0.85 1.03 13.50
N ASN A 68 0.40 -0.05 14.18
CA ASN A 68 1.18 -1.27 14.31
C ASN A 68 1.38 -1.97 12.97
N GLU A 69 0.31 -2.08 12.16
CA GLU A 69 0.41 -2.61 10.80
C GLU A 69 1.37 -1.78 9.94
N LEU A 70 1.31 -0.45 10.02
CA LEU A 70 2.27 0.43 9.32
C LEU A 70 3.72 0.16 9.74
N LYS A 71 3.97 -0.01 11.05
CA LYS A 71 5.30 -0.32 11.59
C LYS A 71 5.81 -1.68 11.09
N GLN A 72 4.95 -2.69 11.06
CA GLN A 72 5.31 -4.02 10.54
C GLN A 72 5.57 -3.99 9.04
N LEU A 73 4.70 -3.31 8.27
CA LEU A 73 4.91 -3.11 6.84
C LEU A 73 6.27 -2.45 6.60
N ARG A 74 6.57 -1.34 7.29
CA ARG A 74 7.85 -0.64 7.19
C ARG A 74 9.01 -1.60 7.42
N LYS A 75 8.98 -2.40 8.49
CA LYS A 75 10.03 -3.39 8.79
C LYS A 75 10.23 -4.40 7.66
N ILE A 76 9.15 -4.86 7.03
CA ILE A 76 9.20 -5.83 5.93
C ILE A 76 9.78 -5.17 4.68
N VAL A 77 9.25 -4.03 4.25
CA VAL A 77 9.67 -3.38 2.99
C VAL A 77 11.07 -2.78 3.07
N THR A 78 11.57 -2.46 4.27
CA THR A 78 12.96 -2.04 4.47
C THR A 78 13.91 -3.18 4.78
N ASN A 79 13.45 -4.44 4.75
CA ASN A 79 14.34 -5.59 4.93
C ASN A 79 15.18 -5.77 3.66
N PRO A 80 16.52 -5.70 3.74
CA PRO A 80 17.39 -5.88 2.58
C PRO A 80 17.13 -7.17 1.80
N LEU A 81 16.76 -8.27 2.48
CA LEU A 81 16.43 -9.55 1.83
C LEU A 81 15.23 -9.45 0.89
N VAL A 82 14.27 -8.57 1.18
CA VAL A 82 13.12 -8.32 0.29
C VAL A 82 13.59 -7.61 -0.97
N GLY A 83 14.52 -6.66 -0.86
CA GLY A 83 15.15 -6.00 -2.00
C GLY A 83 15.90 -6.99 -2.89
N ASP A 84 16.82 -7.75 -2.30
CA ASP A 84 17.64 -8.76 -3.00
C ASP A 84 16.76 -9.81 -3.70
N LEU A 85 15.72 -10.30 -3.01
CA LEU A 85 14.80 -11.28 -3.58
C LEU A 85 14.00 -10.69 -4.74
N THR A 86 13.52 -9.45 -4.59
CA THR A 86 12.75 -8.77 -5.64
C THR A 86 13.60 -8.55 -6.88
N GLU A 87 14.85 -8.08 -6.72
CA GLU A 87 15.80 -7.92 -7.82
C GLU A 87 16.10 -9.27 -8.50
N PHE A 88 16.34 -10.33 -7.72
CA PHE A 88 16.57 -11.66 -8.25
C PHE A 88 15.38 -12.15 -9.08
N VAL A 89 14.16 -12.02 -8.58
CA VAL A 89 12.95 -12.45 -9.30
C VAL A 89 12.77 -11.61 -10.57
N ASP A 90 12.92 -10.29 -10.47
CA ASP A 90 12.71 -9.39 -11.61
C ASP A 90 13.69 -9.68 -12.76
N LYS A 91 14.96 -9.84 -12.42
CA LYS A 91 16.04 -10.12 -13.38
C LYS A 91 15.89 -11.46 -14.09
N ASN A 92 15.35 -12.48 -13.42
CA ASN A 92 15.37 -13.86 -13.91
C ASN A 92 14.01 -14.39 -14.39
N TYR A 93 12.91 -13.73 -14.05
CA TYR A 93 11.56 -14.21 -14.36
C TYR A 93 10.65 -13.16 -15.00
N ASN A 94 10.76 -11.89 -14.63
CA ASN A 94 9.88 -10.84 -15.18
C ASN A 94 10.45 -10.17 -16.44
N ASN A 95 11.78 -10.19 -16.60
CA ASN A 95 12.42 -9.72 -17.83
C ASN A 95 12.31 -10.81 -18.91
N ASN A 96 11.38 -10.62 -19.86
CA ASN A 96 11.04 -11.53 -20.97
C ASN A 96 12.19 -11.99 -21.91
N ASN A 97 13.45 -11.64 -21.63
CA ASN A 97 14.60 -11.90 -22.51
C ASN A 97 15.73 -12.76 -21.90
N LYS A 98 15.59 -13.26 -20.67
CA LYS A 98 16.58 -14.21 -20.11
C LYS A 98 15.83 -15.40 -19.51
N GLY A 99 15.90 -16.55 -20.19
CA GLY A 99 15.41 -17.81 -19.65
C GLY A 99 16.05 -18.14 -18.29
N PRO A 100 15.45 -19.06 -17.52
CA PRO A 100 15.84 -19.32 -16.14
C PRO A 100 17.34 -19.62 -16.02
N LEU A 101 17.96 -19.08 -14.95
CA LEU A 101 19.33 -19.41 -14.56
C LEU A 101 19.50 -20.94 -14.54
N LYS A 102 20.40 -21.46 -15.38
CA LYS A 102 20.83 -22.85 -15.29
C LYS A 102 21.66 -22.99 -14.03
N LEU A 103 21.08 -23.58 -12.99
CA LEU A 103 21.82 -24.04 -11.83
C LEU A 103 22.74 -25.19 -12.30
N GLU A 104 24.03 -24.90 -12.48
CA GLU A 104 25.01 -25.97 -12.65
C GLU A 104 25.07 -26.77 -11.34
N ARG A 105 24.64 -28.02 -11.41
CA ARG A 105 24.89 -28.97 -10.34
C ARG A 105 26.40 -29.22 -10.34
N LYS A 106 27.06 -28.83 -9.25
CA LYS A 106 28.41 -29.33 -8.97
C LYS A 106 28.27 -30.81 -8.63
N GLU A 107 28.82 -31.66 -9.49
CA GLU A 107 29.07 -33.08 -9.24
C GLU A 107 30.13 -33.28 -8.16
#